data_AF-A0A3A0C8L3-F1
#
_entry.id   AF-A0A3A0C8L3-F1
#
_cell.length_a   1.000
_cell.length_b   1.000
_cell.length_c   1.000
_cell.angle_alpha   90.00
_cell.angle_beta   90.00
_cell.angle_gamma   90.00
#
_symmetry.space_group_name_H-M   'P 1'
#
loop_
_entity.id
_entity.type
_entity.pdbx_description
1 polymer ?
#
loop_
_entity_poly.entity_id
_entity_poly.type
_entity_poly.pdbx_seq_one_letter_code
_entity_poly.pdbx_strand_id
1 'polypeptide(L)'
;MVHALREAHRVLKPAGLLIDLRPSAAHRQVGILCAGRCQPLGVVHRNVDDVRAANRAVARIVRAGLFKIEWRVRFDCNRIMDTPEEFQAWWDEFAHMQLDDSVLRKIENAFTVECKEKKIVVKMPLALLKLRKAEDAAL
;
A
#
# COMPACT_ATOMS: atom_id res chain seq x y z
N MET A 1 -14.46 5.32 -8.43
CA MET A 1 -13.16 5.89 -8.89
C MET A 1 -13.18 6.47 -10.31
N VAL A 2 -13.70 5.80 -11.35
CA VAL A 2 -13.69 6.36 -12.73
C VAL A 2 -14.32 7.76 -12.81
N HIS A 3 -15.45 7.98 -12.13
CA HIS A 3 -16.08 9.31 -12.04
C HIS A 3 -15.15 10.35 -11.42
N ALA A 4 -14.54 10.06 -10.27
CA ALA A 4 -13.59 10.96 -9.61
C ALA A 4 -12.38 11.32 -10.50
N LEU A 5 -11.87 10.38 -11.29
CA LEU A 5 -10.78 10.64 -12.23
C LEU A 5 -11.22 11.56 -13.39
N ARG A 6 -12.47 11.44 -13.85
CA ARG A 6 -13.04 12.36 -14.84
C ARG A 6 -13.25 13.76 -14.27
N GLU A 7 -13.73 13.86 -13.04
CA GLU A 7 -13.84 15.15 -12.35
C GLU A 7 -12.47 15.79 -12.15
N ALA A 8 -11.46 15.03 -11.74
CA ALA A 8 -10.08 15.50 -11.66
C ALA A 8 -9.58 16.01 -13.02
N HIS A 9 -9.85 15.28 -14.11
CA HIS A 9 -9.53 15.74 -15.47
C HIS A 9 -10.22 17.08 -15.79
N ARG A 10 -11.51 17.22 -15.47
CA ARG A 10 -12.30 18.42 -15.77
C ARG A 10 -11.73 19.67 -15.09
N VAL A 11 -11.32 19.56 -13.82
CA VAL A 11 -10.88 20.72 -13.03
C VAL A 11 -9.39 21.06 -13.18
N LEU A 12 -8.56 20.09 -13.60
CA LEU A 12 -7.14 20.35 -13.82
C LEU A 12 -6.92 21.28 -15.02
N LYS A 13 -6.00 22.24 -14.87
CA LYS A 13 -5.51 23.06 -15.99
C LYS A 13 -4.85 22.17 -17.07
N PRO A 14 -4.74 22.66 -18.32
CA PRO A 14 -3.92 21.99 -19.33
C PRO A 14 -2.52 21.66 -18.80
N ALA A 15 -2.00 20.50 -19.19
CA ALA A 15 -0.77 19.93 -18.63
C ALA A 15 -0.76 19.78 -17.09
N GLY A 16 -1.91 19.80 -16.42
CA GLY A 16 -2.03 19.58 -14.98
C GLY A 16 -1.59 18.19 -14.55
N LEU A 17 -1.17 18.06 -13.29
CA LEU A 17 -0.74 16.80 -12.70
C LEU A 17 -1.80 16.19 -11.79
N LEU A 18 -1.93 14.88 -11.89
CA LEU A 18 -2.62 14.04 -10.93
C LEU A 18 -1.62 13.05 -10.33
N ILE A 19 -1.52 13.07 -9.00
CA ILE A 19 -0.73 12.11 -8.24
C ILE A 19 -1.68 11.05 -7.70
N ASP A 20 -1.47 9.80 -8.11
CA ASP A 20 -2.24 8.65 -7.66
C ASP A 20 -1.34 7.79 -6.77
N LEU A 21 -1.51 7.95 -5.45
CA LEU A 21 -0.80 7.21 -4.41
C LEU A 21 -1.77 6.25 -3.71
N ARG A 22 -1.54 4.95 -3.84
CA ARG A 22 -2.44 3.93 -3.26
C ARG A 22 -1.66 2.71 -2.81
N PRO A 23 -2.24 1.89 -1.91
CA PRO A 23 -1.77 0.54 -1.68
C PRO A 23 -1.71 -0.26 -2.98
N SER A 24 -0.67 -1.06 -3.14
CA SER A 24 -0.54 -1.99 -4.27
C SER A 24 -1.39 -3.25 -4.05
N ALA A 25 -1.65 -3.99 -5.13
CA ALA A 25 -2.38 -5.26 -5.10
C ALA A 25 -1.48 -6.42 -4.63
N ALA A 26 -0.68 -6.17 -3.60
CA ALA A 26 0.17 -7.14 -2.94
C ALA A 26 -0.21 -7.25 -1.46
N HIS A 27 0.11 -8.40 -0.88
CA HIS A 27 -0.13 -8.69 0.53
C HIS A 27 0.90 -7.99 1.42
N ARG A 28 0.51 -7.73 2.68
CA ARG A 28 1.42 -7.14 3.66
C ARG A 28 2.38 -8.22 4.14
N GLN A 29 3.63 -7.85 4.39
CA GLN A 29 4.62 -8.77 4.98
C GLN A 29 4.93 -8.31 6.40
N VAL A 30 4.97 -9.27 7.33
CA VAL A 30 5.33 -9.03 8.72
C VAL A 30 6.66 -9.70 9.00
N GLY A 31 7.54 -8.99 9.68
CA GLY A 31 8.84 -9.50 10.09
C GLY A 31 9.34 -8.85 11.37
N ILE A 32 10.48 -9.34 11.84
CA ILE A 32 11.21 -8.81 13.00
C ILE A 32 12.52 -8.24 12.52
N LEU A 33 12.77 -6.98 12.84
CA LEU A 33 14.06 -6.35 12.71
C LEU A 33 14.84 -6.60 13.99
N CYS A 34 15.98 -7.28 13.89
CA CYS A 34 16.94 -7.48 14.97
C CYS A 34 18.35 -7.27 14.43
N ALA A 35 19.14 -6.41 15.09
CA ALA A 35 20.52 -6.08 14.69
C ALA A 35 20.66 -5.73 13.18
N GLY A 36 19.72 -4.95 12.65
CA GLY A 36 19.69 -4.53 11.25
C GLY A 36 19.24 -5.59 10.24
N ARG A 37 18.92 -6.81 10.69
CA ARG A 37 18.41 -7.90 9.84
C ARG A 37 16.90 -8.06 10.02
N CYS A 38 16.18 -8.09 8.90
CA CYS A 38 14.74 -8.32 8.89
C CYS A 38 14.46 -9.81 8.64
N GLN A 39 13.95 -10.51 9.65
CA GLN A 39 13.48 -11.88 9.53
C GLN A 39 11.99 -11.88 9.16
N PRO A 40 11.58 -12.48 8.03
CA PRO A 40 10.16 -12.60 7.70
C PRO A 40 9.47 -13.59 8.64
N LEU A 41 8.31 -13.21 9.17
CA LEU A 41 7.47 -14.05 10.02
C LEU A 41 6.22 -14.55 9.30
N GLY A 42 5.65 -13.73 8.40
CA GLY A 42 4.44 -14.11 7.71
C GLY A 42 3.96 -13.11 6.69
N VAL A 43 2.94 -13.52 5.95
CA VAL A 43 2.20 -12.70 4.99
C VAL A 43 0.81 -12.51 5.56
N VAL A 44 0.35 -11.26 5.61
CA VAL A 44 -1.04 -10.99 5.94
C VAL A 44 -1.82 -10.71 4.66
N HIS A 45 -2.72 -11.65 4.40
CA HIS A 45 -3.63 -11.60 3.27
C HIS A 45 -4.69 -10.53 3.54
N ARG A 46 -5.03 -9.80 2.48
CA ARG A 46 -6.07 -8.79 2.49
C ARG A 46 -6.86 -8.90 1.20
N ASN A 47 -8.11 -8.46 1.24
CA ASN A 47 -8.83 -8.24 0.00
C ASN A 47 -8.12 -7.15 -0.83
N VAL A 48 -7.78 -7.47 -2.07
CA VAL A 48 -7.11 -6.56 -3.01
C VAL A 48 -8.00 -6.13 -4.17
N ASP A 49 -9.29 -6.48 -4.13
CA ASP A 49 -10.21 -6.25 -5.24
C ASP A 49 -10.49 -4.77 -5.48
N ASP A 50 -10.60 -3.97 -4.41
CA ASP A 50 -10.68 -2.51 -4.53
C ASP A 50 -9.45 -1.94 -5.23
N VAL A 51 -8.25 -2.42 -4.87
CA VAL A 51 -7.01 -1.99 -5.53
C VAL A 51 -6.99 -2.41 -7.00
N ARG A 52 -7.45 -3.63 -7.32
CA ARG A 52 -7.56 -4.10 -8.70
C ARG A 52 -8.58 -3.26 -9.48
N ALA A 53 -9.74 -2.94 -8.90
CA ALA A 53 -10.75 -2.08 -9.50
C ALA A 53 -10.20 -0.68 -9.76
N ALA A 54 -9.44 -0.16 -8.80
CA ALA A 54 -8.79 1.14 -8.87
C ALA A 54 -7.70 1.14 -9.97
N ASN A 55 -6.94 0.07 -10.15
CA ASN A 55 -5.99 -0.09 -11.27
C ASN A 55 -6.72 -0.12 -12.62
N ARG A 56 -7.84 -0.84 -12.71
CA ARG A 56 -8.68 -0.86 -13.92
C ARG A 56 -9.24 0.52 -14.27
N ALA A 57 -9.62 1.31 -13.25
CA ALA A 57 -10.12 2.67 -13.44
C ALA A 57 -9.04 3.58 -14.07
N VAL A 58 -7.80 3.54 -13.55
CA VAL A 58 -6.66 4.26 -14.12
C VAL A 58 -6.37 3.81 -15.55
N ALA A 59 -6.33 2.50 -15.80
CA ALA A 59 -6.11 1.99 -17.15
C ALA A 59 -7.22 2.42 -18.13
N ARG A 60 -8.46 2.59 -17.67
CA ARG A 60 -9.57 3.06 -18.49
C ARG A 60 -9.42 4.53 -18.89
N ILE A 61 -9.08 5.42 -17.96
CA ILE A 61 -8.92 6.86 -18.29
C ILE A 61 -7.69 7.13 -19.18
N VAL A 62 -6.63 6.33 -19.03
CA VAL A 62 -5.44 6.42 -19.87
C VAL A 62 -5.74 5.94 -21.29
N ARG A 63 -6.44 4.81 -21.45
CA ARG A 63 -6.90 4.34 -22.76
C ARG A 63 -7.88 5.31 -23.43
N ALA A 64 -8.69 6.00 -22.64
CA ALA A 64 -9.59 7.05 -23.13
C ALA A 64 -8.87 8.37 -23.46
N GLY A 65 -7.55 8.43 -23.34
CA GLY A 65 -6.77 9.62 -23.69
C GLY A 65 -6.86 10.78 -22.71
N LEU A 66 -7.58 10.65 -21.57
CA LEU A 66 -7.73 11.74 -20.61
C LEU A 66 -6.41 12.08 -19.89
N PHE A 67 -5.61 11.06 -19.61
CA PHE A 67 -4.32 11.23 -18.95
C PHE A 67 -3.24 10.36 -19.61
N LYS A 68 -2.00 10.82 -19.51
CA LYS A 68 -0.79 10.05 -19.85
C LYS A 68 -0.05 9.71 -18.56
N ILE A 69 0.42 8.47 -18.44
CA ILE A 69 1.31 8.07 -17.33
C ILE A 69 2.70 8.59 -17.68
N GLU A 70 3.23 9.53 -16.89
CA GLU A 70 4.62 9.98 -17.04
C GLU A 70 5.59 9.10 -16.27
N TRP A 71 5.17 8.63 -15.10
CA TRP A 71 6.04 7.89 -14.21
C TRP A 71 5.23 6.98 -13.29
N ARG A 72 5.85 5.87 -12.92
CA ARG A 72 5.30 4.89 -11.98
C ARG A 72 6.42 4.33 -11.12
N VAL A 73 6.19 4.25 -9.82
CA VAL A 73 7.07 3.57 -8.87
C VAL A 73 6.27 2.68 -7.92
N ARG A 74 6.94 1.65 -7.41
CA ARG A 74 6.48 0.85 -6.28
C ARG A 74 7.53 0.95 -5.19
N PHE A 75 7.07 1.07 -3.95
CA PHE A 75 7.93 1.15 -2.78
C PHE A 75 7.17 0.64 -1.56
N ASP A 76 7.89 0.27 -0.52
CA ASP A 76 7.29 -0.15 0.74
C ASP A 76 7.14 1.04 1.69
N CYS A 77 5.95 1.20 2.25
CA CYS A 77 5.73 2.02 3.42
C CYS A 77 5.77 1.11 4.65
N ASN A 78 6.84 1.22 5.44
CA ASN A 78 7.06 0.34 6.57
C ASN A 78 6.45 0.96 7.83
N ARG A 79 5.59 0.20 8.51
CA ARG A 79 5.23 0.49 9.90
C ARG A 79 6.20 -0.26 10.80
N ILE A 80 6.84 0.47 11.71
CA ILE A 80 7.76 -0.07 12.71
C ILE A 80 7.11 0.09 14.06
N MET A 81 7.10 -0.97 14.86
CA MET A 81 6.49 -1.03 16.18
C MET A 81 7.42 -1.76 17.14
N ASP A 82 7.32 -1.43 18.41
CA ASP A 82 8.30 -1.83 19.42
C ASP A 82 7.85 -3.08 20.17
N THR A 83 6.53 -3.27 20.32
CA THR A 83 5.98 -4.36 21.11
C THR A 83 4.86 -5.11 20.37
N PRO A 84 4.62 -6.39 20.73
CA PRO A 84 3.46 -7.14 20.23
C PRO A 84 2.12 -6.44 20.50
N GLU A 85 1.99 -5.75 21.63
CA GLU A 85 0.77 -5.01 22.01
C GLU A 85 0.52 -3.83 21.07
N GLU A 86 1.56 -3.07 20.70
CA GLU A 86 1.43 -2.00 19.69
C GLU A 86 1.03 -2.55 18.32
N PHE A 87 1.58 -3.70 17.93
CA PHE A 87 1.22 -4.37 16.70
C PHE A 87 -0.25 -4.81 16.70
N GLN A 88 -0.72 -5.40 17.81
CA GLN A 88 -2.11 -5.82 17.96
C GLN A 88 -3.06 -4.62 17.91
N ALA A 89 -2.77 -3.55 18.67
CA ALA A 89 -3.58 -2.33 18.66
C ALA A 89 -3.66 -1.69 17.26
N TRP A 90 -2.53 -1.62 16.55
CA TRP A 90 -2.50 -1.15 15.16
C TRP A 90 -3.31 -2.07 14.23
N TRP A 91 -3.24 -3.38 14.44
CA TRP A 91 -4.01 -4.33 13.65
C TRP A 91 -5.51 -4.14 13.83
N ASP A 92 -5.97 -4.02 15.07
CA ASP A 92 -7.38 -3.87 15.42
C ASP A 92 -7.96 -2.57 14.86
N GLU A 93 -7.17 -1.48 14.83
CA GLU A 93 -7.58 -0.20 14.26
C GLU A 93 -7.63 -0.23 12.72
N PHE A 94 -6.63 -0.83 12.05
CA PHE A 94 -6.42 -0.63 10.61
C PHE A 94 -6.79 -1.80 9.71
N ALA A 95 -6.92 -3.02 10.26
CA ALA A 95 -7.12 -4.19 9.42
C ALA A 95 -8.59 -4.50 9.17
N HIS A 96 -9.50 -4.15 10.09
CA HIS A 96 -10.93 -4.55 10.08
C HIS A 96 -11.15 -6.02 9.64
N MET A 97 -10.14 -6.86 9.85
CA MET A 97 -10.04 -8.25 9.42
C MET A 97 -9.33 -8.99 10.55
N GLN A 98 -9.76 -10.23 10.78
CA GLN A 98 -9.13 -11.08 11.78
C GLN A 98 -7.67 -11.35 11.36
N LEU A 99 -6.73 -11.05 12.26
CA LEU A 99 -5.35 -11.46 12.08
C LEU A 99 -5.31 -12.99 12.09
N ASP A 100 -4.46 -13.58 11.25
CA ASP A 100 -4.15 -15.00 11.42
C ASP A 100 -3.37 -15.18 12.74
N ASP A 101 -3.96 -15.90 13.70
CA ASP A 101 -3.37 -16.26 14.99
C ASP A 101 -1.96 -16.88 14.85
N SER A 102 -1.62 -17.42 13.68
CA SER A 102 -0.29 -17.91 13.37
C SER A 102 0.78 -16.80 13.31
N VAL A 103 0.41 -15.59 12.87
CA VAL A 103 1.32 -14.45 12.77
C VAL A 103 1.61 -13.87 14.15
N LEU A 104 0.57 -13.67 14.97
CA LEU A 104 0.74 -13.15 16.33
C LEU A 104 1.63 -14.06 17.17
N ARG A 105 1.35 -15.37 17.17
CA ARG A 105 2.20 -16.36 17.85
C ARG A 105 3.65 -16.35 17.37
N LYS A 106 3.88 -16.15 16.07
CA LYS A 106 5.25 -16.04 15.54
C LYS A 106 5.96 -14.78 16.02
N ILE A 107 5.23 -13.66 16.17
CA ILE A 107 5.77 -12.43 16.75
C ILE A 107 6.14 -12.68 18.21
N GLU A 108 5.22 -13.20 19.01
CA GLU A 108 5.45 -13.49 20.43
C GLU A 108 6.66 -14.42 20.62
N ASN A 109 6.72 -15.52 19.85
CA ASN A 109 7.87 -16.44 19.86
C ASN A 109 9.16 -15.76 19.41
N ALA A 110 9.11 -14.88 18.42
CA ALA A 110 10.31 -14.13 18.01
C ALA A 110 10.75 -13.14 19.10
N PHE A 111 9.86 -12.70 19.98
CA PHE A 111 10.15 -11.83 21.11
C PHE A 111 10.80 -12.56 22.30
N THR A 112 10.74 -13.90 22.39
CA THR A 112 11.42 -14.66 23.46
C THR A 112 12.93 -14.89 23.22
N VAL A 113 13.41 -14.81 21.99
CA VAL A 113 14.83 -15.04 21.63
C VAL A 113 15.72 -13.86 22.03
N GLU A 114 16.86 -14.00 22.71
CA GLU A 114 17.66 -12.80 23.06
C GLU A 114 18.12 -11.97 21.85
N CYS A 115 17.74 -10.69 21.81
CA CYS A 115 18.26 -9.67 20.90
C CYS A 115 18.08 -8.30 21.54
N LYS A 116 19.13 -7.47 21.51
CA LYS A 116 19.17 -6.18 22.22
C LYS A 116 18.14 -5.17 21.74
N GLU A 117 17.74 -5.23 20.47
CA GLU A 117 16.75 -4.33 19.88
C GLU A 117 15.91 -5.10 18.86
N LYS A 118 14.66 -5.39 19.22
CA LYS A 118 13.68 -5.98 18.31
C LYS A 118 12.63 -4.95 17.96
N LYS A 119 12.32 -4.87 16.68
CA LYS A 119 11.18 -4.11 16.17
C LYS A 119 10.34 -5.01 15.30
N ILE A 120 9.03 -4.88 15.39
CA ILE A 120 8.11 -5.48 14.43
C ILE A 120 8.06 -4.57 13.22
N VAL A 121 8.21 -5.14 12.03
CA VAL A 121 8.11 -4.41 10.76
C VAL A 121 6.97 -4.97 9.95
N VAL A 122 6.03 -4.11 9.59
CA VAL A 122 4.98 -4.42 8.62
C VAL A 122 5.25 -3.65 7.34
N LYS A 123 5.57 -4.38 6.27
CA LYS A 123 5.77 -3.80 4.94
C LYS A 123 4.43 -3.66 4.25
N MET A 124 4.05 -2.41 3.96
CA MET A 124 2.87 -2.09 3.17
C MET A 124 3.29 -1.62 1.77
N PRO A 125 3.17 -2.47 0.74
CA PRO A 125 3.63 -2.11 -0.59
C PRO A 125 2.67 -1.10 -1.22
N LEU A 126 3.18 0.05 -1.63
CA LEU A 126 2.47 1.15 -2.28
C LEU A 126 2.80 1.23 -3.78
N ALA A 127 1.90 1.85 -4.52
CA ALA A 127 2.12 2.27 -5.90
C ALA A 127 1.83 3.76 -6.01
N LEU A 128 2.75 4.46 -6.68
CA LEU A 128 2.65 5.88 -6.98
C LEU A 128 2.73 6.07 -8.49
N LEU A 129 1.73 6.75 -9.04
CA LEU A 129 1.67 7.12 -10.43
C LEU A 129 1.61 8.65 -10.55
N LYS A 130 2.42 9.18 -11.46
CA LYS A 130 2.34 10.56 -11.91
C LYS A 130 1.64 10.57 -13.26
N LEU A 131 0.46 11.19 -13.29
CA LEU A 131 -0.40 11.29 -14.46
C LEU A 131 -0.43 12.75 -14.95
N ARG A 132 -0.25 12.96 -16.24
CA ARG A 132 -0.39 14.25 -16.91
C ARG A 132 -1.73 14.32 -17.61
N LYS A 133 -2.50 15.39 -17.41
CA LYS A 133 -3.70 15.67 -18.19
C LYS A 133 -3.35 15.83 -19.67
N ALA A 134 -4.07 15.16 -20.56
CA ALA A 134 -3.90 15.34 -21.99
C ALA A 134 -4.56 16.65 -22.47
N GLU A 135 -3.97 17.28 -23.49
CA GLU A 135 -4.42 18.58 -23.99
C GLU A 135 -5.63 18.45 -24.94
N ASP A 136 -5.78 17.31 -25.63
CA ASP A 136 -6.74 17.12 -26.73
C ASP A 136 -7.78 16.02 -26.46
N ALA A 137 -8.07 15.71 -25.20
CA ALA A 137 -9.11 14.73 -24.91
C ALA A 137 -10.50 15.29 -25.24
N ALA A 138 -10.98 15.04 -26.46
CA ALA A 138 -12.38 15.26 -26.84
C ALA A 138 -13.27 14.46 -25.87
N LEU A 139 -14.02 15.18 -25.04
CA LEU A 139 -14.96 14.63 -24.06
C LEU A 139 -16.27 14.24 -24.71
#